data_AF-A0A2S8GN92-F1
#
_entry.id   AF-A0A2S8GN92-F1
#
_cell.length_a   1.000
_cell.length_b   1.000
_cell.length_c   1.000
_cell.angle_alpha   90.00
_cell.angle_beta   90.00
_cell.angle_gamma   90.00
#
_symmetry.space_group_name_H-M   'P 1'
#
loop_
_entity.id
_entity.type
_entity.pdbx_description
1 polymer ?
#
loop_
_entity_poly.entity_id
_entity_poly.type
_entity_poly.pdbx_seq_one_letter_code
_entity_poly.pdbx_strand_id
1 'polypeptide(L)'
;MTHPKINLELVRQRYLAWLDAEERSFNAHRQSFVESLAWIKADSIVNADHVLQFWQRPAASRPSTYRLLGELAQVGILVKAPEADGMTFWAHADCFDFGNDADAS
;
A
#
# COMPACT_ATOMS: atom_id res chain seq x y z
N MET A 1 6.12 -16.68 -16.01
CA MET A 1 5.07 -15.68 -15.73
C MET A 1 5.54 -14.81 -14.59
N THR A 2 5.85 -13.55 -14.86
CA THR A 2 6.26 -12.58 -13.83
C THR A 2 5.01 -12.18 -13.07
N HIS A 3 4.96 -12.45 -11.75
CA HIS A 3 3.82 -11.99 -10.95
C HIS A 3 3.78 -10.45 -10.93
N PRO A 4 2.61 -9.83 -11.13
CA PRO A 4 2.46 -8.38 -11.11
C PRO A 4 2.96 -7.82 -9.77
N LYS A 5 3.77 -6.75 -9.85
CA LYS A 5 4.34 -6.07 -8.69
C LYS A 5 3.55 -4.79 -8.42
N ILE A 6 3.43 -4.42 -7.15
CA ILE A 6 2.79 -3.16 -6.78
C ILE A 6 3.60 -1.98 -7.32
N ASN A 7 2.93 -1.04 -7.98
CA ASN A 7 3.49 0.19 -8.48
C ASN A 7 3.55 1.23 -7.35
N LEU A 8 4.68 1.29 -6.66
CA LEU A 8 4.86 2.19 -5.52
C LEU A 8 4.81 3.67 -5.92
N GLU A 9 5.16 4.01 -7.16
CA GLU A 9 5.09 5.39 -7.64
C GLU A 9 3.62 5.84 -7.79
N LEU A 10 2.76 4.99 -8.36
CA LEU A 10 1.32 5.26 -8.44
C LEU A 10 0.69 5.36 -7.04
N VAL A 11 1.05 4.44 -6.14
CA VAL A 11 0.62 4.49 -4.73
C VAL A 11 1.03 5.82 -4.09
N ARG A 12 2.28 6.25 -4.27
CA ARG A 12 2.82 7.50 -3.75
C ARG A 12 2.07 8.71 -4.32
N GLN A 13 1.86 8.76 -5.63
CA GLN A 13 1.17 9.86 -6.31
C GLN A 13 -0.28 10.01 -5.85
N ARG A 14 -1.04 8.90 -5.78
CA ARG A 14 -2.42 8.92 -5.29
C ARG A 14 -2.49 9.38 -3.84
N TYR A 15 -1.59 8.88 -3.00
CA TYR A 15 -1.57 9.24 -1.59
C TYR A 15 -1.18 10.70 -1.37
N LEU A 16 -0.21 11.22 -2.13
CA LEU A 16 0.16 12.64 -2.14
C LEU A 16 -1.04 13.53 -2.51
N ALA A 17 -1.75 13.20 -3.60
CA ALA A 17 -2.89 13.97 -4.06
C ALA A 17 -4.02 14.02 -3.02
N TRP A 18 -4.29 12.89 -2.37
CA TRP A 18 -5.29 12.86 -1.30
C TRP A 18 -4.85 13.64 -0.05
N LEU A 19 -3.60 13.52 0.37
CA LEU A 19 -3.09 14.28 1.52
C LEU A 19 -3.15 15.79 1.27
N ASP A 20 -2.84 16.24 0.05
CA ASP A 20 -2.95 17.64 -0.36
C ASP A 20 -4.39 18.14 -0.25
N ALA A 21 -5.36 17.36 -0.74
CA ALA A 21 -6.79 17.66 -0.62
C ALA A 21 -7.29 17.71 0.84
N GLU A 22 -6.65 16.96 1.74
CA GLU A 22 -6.94 16.96 3.18
C GLU A 22 -6.11 18.00 3.97
N GLU A 23 -5.35 18.87 3.29
CA GLU A 23 -4.44 19.86 3.90
C GLU A 23 -3.38 19.22 4.83
N ARG A 24 -2.93 18.00 4.50
CA ARG A 24 -1.96 17.21 5.28
C ARG A 24 -0.64 17.06 4.53
N SER A 25 0.46 16.99 5.27
CA SER A 25 1.79 16.84 4.67
C SER A 25 2.18 15.37 4.46
N PHE A 26 2.85 15.11 3.32
CA PHE A 26 3.55 13.86 3.08
C PHE A 26 4.99 13.95 3.59
N ASN A 27 5.25 13.27 4.70
CA ASN A 27 6.53 13.33 5.41
C ASN A 27 7.33 12.02 5.27
N ALA A 28 8.56 12.01 5.80
CA ALA A 28 9.45 10.86 5.74
C ALA A 28 8.88 9.57 6.36
N HIS A 29 7.97 9.69 7.33
CA HIS A 29 7.30 8.54 7.94
C HIS A 29 6.32 7.89 6.95
N ARG A 30 5.52 8.70 6.24
CA ARG A 30 4.60 8.22 5.20
C ARG A 30 5.34 7.66 3.98
N GLN A 31 6.41 8.32 3.55
CA GLN A 31 7.26 7.82 2.47
C GLN A 31 7.80 6.41 2.81
N SER A 32 8.39 6.26 3.99
CA SER A 32 8.92 4.96 4.42
C SER A 32 7.84 3.89 4.58
N PHE A 33 6.61 4.28 4.95
CA PHE A 33 5.48 3.37 4.98
C PHE A 33 5.10 2.89 3.57
N VAL A 34 5.01 3.80 2.59
CA VAL A 34 4.73 3.44 1.19
C VAL A 34 5.81 2.50 0.65
N GLU A 35 7.08 2.79 0.90
CA GLU A 35 8.20 1.92 0.49
C GLU A 35 8.10 0.52 1.09
N SER A 36 7.59 0.40 2.33
CA SER A 36 7.41 -0.90 2.98
C SER A 36 6.36 -1.79 2.33
N LEU A 37 5.58 -1.29 1.36
CA LEU A 37 4.56 -2.04 0.64
C LEU A 37 5.12 -2.86 -0.53
N ALA A 38 6.41 -2.74 -0.84
CA ALA A 38 7.06 -3.40 -1.99
C ALA A 38 6.87 -4.92 -2.07
N TRP A 39 6.57 -5.59 -0.94
CA TRP A 39 6.37 -7.03 -0.88
C TRP A 39 4.98 -7.47 -1.38
N ILE A 40 4.02 -6.54 -1.52
CA ILE A 40 2.63 -6.85 -1.89
C ILE A 40 2.56 -7.36 -3.33
N LYS A 41 1.91 -8.51 -3.50
CA LYS A 41 1.51 -9.10 -4.79
C LYS A 41 -0.01 -9.00 -4.96
N ALA A 42 -0.52 -9.23 -6.17
CA ALA A 42 -1.93 -9.06 -6.52
C ALA A 42 -2.90 -9.89 -5.65
N ASP A 43 -2.46 -11.03 -5.13
CA ASP A 43 -3.21 -11.95 -4.28
C ASP A 43 -2.84 -11.83 -2.79
N SER A 44 -1.98 -10.88 -2.42
CA SER A 44 -1.48 -10.76 -1.05
C SER A 44 -2.51 -10.13 -0.12
N ILE A 45 -2.70 -10.77 1.05
CA ILE A 45 -3.43 -10.18 2.17
C ILE A 45 -2.52 -9.19 2.89
N VAL A 46 -3.01 -7.97 3.07
CA VAL A 46 -2.33 -6.87 3.74
C VAL A 46 -2.96 -6.63 5.10
N ASN A 47 -2.15 -6.65 6.16
CA ASN A 47 -2.58 -6.30 7.51
C ASN A 47 -1.42 -5.61 8.26
N ALA A 48 -1.69 -5.10 9.47
CA ALA A 48 -0.67 -4.39 10.22
C ALA A 48 0.54 -5.26 10.56
N ASP A 49 0.34 -6.55 10.83
CA ASP A 49 1.42 -7.46 11.21
C ASP A 49 2.39 -7.71 10.06
N HIS A 50 1.87 -7.95 8.86
CA HIS A 50 2.70 -8.09 7.67
C HIS A 50 3.50 -6.81 7.40
N VAL A 51 2.85 -5.63 7.45
CA VAL A 51 3.57 -4.37 7.23
C VAL A 51 4.66 -4.15 8.28
N LEU A 52 4.41 -4.45 9.55
CA LEU A 52 5.40 -4.29 10.62
C LEU A 52 6.63 -5.19 10.45
N GLN A 53 6.54 -6.31 9.73
CA GLN A 53 7.72 -7.14 9.41
C GLN A 53 8.67 -6.43 8.44
N PHE A 54 8.14 -5.62 7.53
CA PHE A 54 8.92 -4.93 6.49
C PHE A 54 9.21 -3.46 6.84
N TRP A 55 8.40 -2.85 7.71
CA TRP A 55 8.51 -1.45 8.08
C TRP A 55 9.32 -1.25 9.36
N GLN A 56 10.64 -1.35 9.23
CA GLN A 56 11.59 -1.28 10.35
C GLN A 56 11.86 0.18 10.80
N ARG A 57 10.88 0.82 11.44
CA ARG A 57 11.06 2.14 12.09
C ARG A 57 10.79 2.08 13.59
N PRO A 58 11.53 2.83 14.43
CA PRO A 58 11.34 2.84 15.88
C PRO A 58 9.94 3.26 16.34
N ALA A 59 9.22 4.04 15.50
CA ALA A 59 7.88 4.54 15.79
C ALA A 59 6.76 3.67 15.18
N ALA A 60 7.08 2.58 14.49
CA ALA A 60 6.08 1.71 13.89
C ALA A 60 5.38 0.89 14.99
N SER A 61 4.08 1.10 15.12
CA SER A 61 3.21 0.39 16.06
C SER A 61 1.95 -0.09 15.35
N ARG A 62 1.35 -1.20 15.81
CA ARG A 62 0.08 -1.70 15.26
C ARG A 62 -0.99 -0.61 15.08
N PRO A 63 -1.29 0.26 16.06
CA PRO A 63 -2.27 1.33 15.88
C PRO A 63 -1.88 2.34 14.79
N SER A 64 -0.62 2.75 14.73
CA SER A 64 -0.15 3.67 13.68
C SER A 64 -0.22 3.03 12.28
N THR A 65 0.12 1.75 12.18
CA THR A 65 0.05 0.99 10.93
C THR A 65 -1.40 0.85 10.47
N TYR A 66 -2.33 0.52 11.38
CA TYR A 66 -3.75 0.47 11.03
C TYR A 66 -4.31 1.81 10.58
N ARG A 67 -3.89 2.92 11.20
CA ARG A 67 -4.28 4.25 10.75
C ARG A 67 -3.83 4.48 9.31
N LEU A 68 -2.58 4.18 8.99
CA LEU A 68 -2.02 4.38 7.64
C LEU A 68 -2.65 3.42 6.61
N LEU A 69 -2.91 2.17 6.96
CA LEU A 69 -3.66 1.24 6.11
C LEU A 69 -5.08 1.73 5.84
N GLY A 70 -5.75 2.31 6.85
CA GLY A 70 -7.06 2.94 6.70
C GLY A 70 -7.03 4.15 5.77
N GLU A 71 -5.99 4.98 5.85
CA GLU A 71 -5.79 6.07 4.90
C GLU A 71 -5.63 5.56 3.47
N LEU A 72 -4.79 4.54 3.24
CA LEU A 72 -4.67 3.94 1.89
C LEU A 72 -5.99 3.34 1.39
N ALA A 73 -6.84 2.83 2.28
CA ALA A 73 -8.17 2.37 1.91
C ALA A 73 -9.10 3.52 1.51
N GLN A 74 -9.04 4.66 2.20
CA GLN A 74 -9.79 5.87 1.84
C GLN A 74 -9.38 6.42 0.47
N VAL A 75 -8.09 6.32 0.13
CA VAL A 75 -7.54 6.73 -1.19
C VAL A 75 -7.89 5.75 -2.30
N GLY A 76 -8.47 4.58 -1.99
CA GLY A 76 -8.77 3.53 -2.97
C GLY A 76 -7.54 2.75 -3.43
N ILE A 77 -6.43 2.83 -2.70
CA ILE A 77 -5.23 2.00 -2.94
C ILE A 77 -5.42 0.61 -2.34
N LEU A 78 -6.09 0.54 -1.18
CA LEU A 78 -6.44 -0.70 -0.51
C LEU A 78 -7.97 -0.89 -0.49
N VAL A 79 -8.40 -2.14 -0.53
CA VAL A 79 -9.81 -2.55 -0.39
C VAL A 79 -9.92 -3.44 0.83
N LYS A 80 -10.86 -3.15 1.72
CA LYS A 80 -11.08 -3.96 2.93
C LYS A 80 -11.64 -5.33 2.55
N ALA A 81 -11.08 -6.40 3.10
CA ALA A 81 -11.61 -7.75 2.85
C ALA A 81 -12.97 -7.93 3.58
N PRO A 82 -14.00 -8.49 2.91
CA PRO A 82 -15.35 -8.61 3.45
C PRO A 82 -15.52 -9.69 4.53
N GLU A 83 -14.72 -10.76 4.50
CA GLU A 83 -14.91 -11.96 5.34
C GLU A 83 -13.91 -12.08 6.49
N ALA A 84 -13.03 -11.10 6.68
CA ALA A 84 -12.04 -11.14 7.74
C ALA A 84 -12.57 -10.44 9.00
N ASP A 85 -12.57 -11.18 10.12
CA ASP A 85 -12.64 -10.62 11.47
C ASP A 85 -11.38 -9.76 11.72
N GLY A 86 -11.36 -8.55 11.17
CA GLY A 86 -10.28 -7.61 11.39
C GLY A 86 -9.78 -6.90 10.15
N MET A 87 -9.07 -5.80 10.45
CA MET A 87 -8.44 -4.82 9.58
C MET A 87 -7.44 -5.43 8.58
N THR A 88 -7.95 -6.22 7.64
CA THR A 88 -7.22 -6.81 6.53
C THR A 88 -7.70 -6.20 5.22
N PHE A 89 -6.77 -6.14 4.27
CA PHE A 89 -6.96 -5.45 3.01
C PHE A 89 -6.34 -6.23 1.86
N TRP A 90 -6.76 -5.91 0.66
CA TRP A 90 -6.08 -6.24 -0.59
C TRP A 90 -5.68 -4.95 -1.28
N ALA A 91 -4.60 -4.96 -2.06
CA ALA A 91 -4.31 -3.83 -2.93
C ALA A 91 -5.27 -3.83 -4.12
N HIS A 92 -5.73 -2.64 -4.49
CA HIS A 92 -6.58 -2.47 -5.65
C HIS A 92 -5.82 -2.87 -6.93
N ALA A 93 -6.50 -3.51 -7.88
CA ALA A 93 -5.86 -4.15 -9.03
C ALA A 93 -5.09 -3.16 -9.92
N ASP A 94 -5.55 -1.91 -10.01
CA ASP A 94 -4.89 -0.85 -10.78
C ASP A 94 -3.56 -0.37 -10.19
N CYS A 95 -3.24 -0.78 -8.96
CA CYS A 95 -1.99 -0.45 -8.29
C CYS A 95 -0.87 -1.42 -8.66
N PHE A 96 -1.08 -2.33 -9.61
CA PHE A 96 -0.08 -3.29 -10.05
C PHE A 96 0.39 -3.01 -11.48
N ASP A 97 1.71 -3.10 -11.69
CA ASP A 97 2.30 -3.14 -13.02
C ASP A 97 2.17 -4.58 -13.55
N PHE A 98 1.14 -4.78 -14.38
CA PHE A 98 1.08 -5.94 -15.27
C PHE A 98 2.04 -5.63 -16.39
N GLY A 99 3.31 -6.06 -16.25
CA GLY A 99 4.31 -5.87 -17.29
C GLY A 99 3.69 -6.20 -18.64
N ASN A 100 3.64 -5.22 -19.54
CA ASN A 100 3.41 -5.51 -20.95
C ASN A 100 4.62 -6.38 -21.33
N ASP A 101 4.41 -7.66 -21.58
CA ASP A 101 5.32 -8.46 -22.40
C ASP A 101 5.29 -7.85 -23.82
N ALA A 102 5.88 -6.67 -23.95
CA ALA A 102 6.32 -6.12 -25.22
C ALA A 102 7.75 -6.62 -25.45
N ASP A 103 7.97 -7.92 -25.27
CA ASP A 103 9.11 -8.62 -25.86
C ASP A 103 8.66 -9.13 -27.24
N ALA A 104 8.54 -8.15 -28.14
CA ALA A 104 8.53 -8.35 -29.57
C ALA A 104 9.81 -7.69 -30.08
N SER A 105 10.96 -8.37 -29.95
CA SER A 105 12.18 -8.05 -30.69
C SER A 105 13.04 -9.30 -30.87
#